data_AF-X0W0R1-F1
#
_entry.id   AF-X0W0R1-F1
#
_cell.length_a   1.000
_cell.length_b   1.000
_cell.length_c   1.000
_cell.angle_alpha   90.00
_cell.angle_beta   90.00
_cell.angle_gamma   90.00
#
_symmetry.space_group_name_H-M   'P 1'
#
loop_
_entity.id
_entity.type
_entity.pdbx_description
1 polymer ?
#
loop_
_entity_poly.entity_id
_entity_poly.type
_entity_poly.pdbx_seq_one_letter_code
_entity_poly.pdbx_strand_id
1 'polypeptide(L)'
;MKLLNAFRIAVRALAKNKMRAVLTVLGVVIGIAAVTTMVSIGQSAGALVQGQFESFGTNVIVVFPGSRKRGGVRQSGMPSLTSRDVDAINEECDNVLAASALVRGNGQLIYGNLNWSPDELWGVGPGYLTVRSWEIA
;
A
#
# COMPACT_ATOMS: atom_id res chain seq x y z
N MET A 1 16.86 23.72 -50.07
CA MET A 1 17.91 22.87 -50.68
C MET A 1 19.19 22.74 -49.84
N LYS A 2 19.61 23.75 -49.06
CA LYS A 2 20.85 23.70 -48.26
C LYS A 2 20.81 22.68 -47.09
N LEU A 3 19.70 22.59 -46.35
CA LEU A 3 19.54 21.63 -45.24
C LEU A 3 19.57 20.16 -45.69
N LEU A 4 18.94 19.85 -46.82
CA LEU A 4 18.94 18.49 -47.38
C LEU A 4 20.36 18.02 -47.75
N ASN A 5 21.16 18.92 -48.33
CA ASN A 5 22.56 18.64 -48.67
C ASN A 5 23.41 18.48 -47.41
N ALA A 6 23.23 19.35 -46.40
CA ALA A 6 23.94 19.24 -45.12
C ALA A 6 23.62 17.91 -44.40
N PHE A 7 22.34 17.51 -44.37
CA PHE A 7 21.93 16.22 -43.80
C PHE A 7 22.56 15.04 -44.54
N ARG A 8 22.56 15.07 -45.89
CA ARG A 8 23.17 14.02 -46.72
C ARG A 8 24.69 13.91 -46.49
N ILE A 9 25.37 15.04 -46.28
CA ILE A 9 26.80 15.08 -45.95
C ILE A 9 27.04 14.52 -44.54
N ALA A 10 26.23 14.89 -43.54
CA ALA A 10 26.34 14.40 -42.17
C ALA A 10 26.14 12.89 -42.07
N VAL A 11 25.14 12.32 -42.76
CA VAL A 11 24.90 10.87 -42.79
C VAL A 11 26.07 10.11 -43.43
N ARG A 12 26.62 10.63 -44.55
CA ARG A 12 27.83 10.05 -45.16
C ARG A 12 29.05 10.12 -44.25
N ALA A 13 29.22 11.22 -43.51
CA ALA A 13 30.32 11.37 -42.56
C ALA A 13 30.20 10.38 -41.38
N LEU A 14 28.98 10.17 -40.85
CA LEU A 14 28.71 9.15 -39.83
C LEU A 14 28.99 7.73 -40.35
N ALA A 15 28.56 7.43 -41.58
CA ALA A 15 28.76 6.11 -42.21
C ALA A 15 30.24 5.79 -42.47
N LYS A 16 31.11 6.80 -42.61
CA LYS A 16 32.57 6.63 -42.76
C LYS A 16 33.24 6.24 -41.44
N ASN A 17 32.76 6.75 -40.30
CA ASN A 17 33.32 6.50 -38.97
C ASN A 17 32.35 5.73 -38.08
N LYS A 18 31.90 4.54 -38.54
CA LYS A 18 30.86 3.75 -37.89
C LYS A 18 31.16 3.45 -36.42
N MET A 19 32.37 3.02 -36.09
CA MET A 19 32.75 2.67 -34.72
C MET A 19 32.64 3.86 -33.76
N ARG A 20 33.11 5.03 -34.18
CA ARG A 20 33.03 6.26 -33.37
C ARG A 20 31.59 6.71 -33.19
N ALA A 21 30.82 6.73 -34.28
CA ALA A 21 29.42 7.13 -34.25
C ALA A 21 28.57 6.22 -33.34
N VAL A 22 28.78 4.90 -33.42
CA VAL A 22 28.08 3.92 -32.58
C VAL A 22 28.44 4.12 -31.11
N LEU A 23 29.72 4.24 -30.77
CA LEU A 23 30.15 4.42 -29.38
C LEU A 23 29.62 5.72 -28.76
N THR A 24 29.57 6.82 -29.53
CA THR A 24 29.00 8.09 -29.03
C THR A 24 27.50 8.01 -28.80
N VAL A 25 26.76 7.37 -29.70
CA VAL A 25 25.30 7.20 -29.55
C VAL A 25 25.00 6.26 -28.39
N LEU A 26 25.76 5.17 -28.26
CA LEU A 26 25.61 4.21 -27.17
C LEU A 26 25.85 4.85 -25.80
N GLY A 27 26.86 5.73 -25.67
CA GLY A 27 27.09 6.48 -24.44
C GLY A 27 25.90 7.38 -24.04
N VAL A 28 25.31 8.09 -25.00
CA VAL A 28 24.12 8.94 -24.76
C VAL A 28 22.91 8.10 -24.38
N VAL A 29 22.66 6.99 -25.09
CA VAL A 29 21.53 6.09 -24.82
C VAL A 29 21.63 5.49 -23.42
N ILE A 30 22.80 4.95 -23.04
CA ILE A 30 23.00 4.39 -21.70
C ILE A 30 22.90 5.47 -20.63
N GLY A 31 23.44 6.66 -20.87
CA GLY A 31 23.36 7.79 -19.94
C GLY A 31 21.92 8.20 -19.63
N ILE A 32 21.09 8.38 -20.68
CA ILE A 32 19.68 8.73 -20.51
C ILE A 32 18.90 7.57 -19.87
N ALA A 33 19.17 6.32 -20.28
CA ALA A 33 18.51 5.14 -19.74
C ALA A 33 18.79 4.96 -18.24
N ALA A 34 20.03 5.15 -17.80
CA ALA A 34 20.41 5.02 -16.38
C ALA A 34 19.71 6.07 -15.51
N VAL A 35 19.70 7.33 -15.94
CA VAL A 35 19.07 8.43 -15.19
C VAL A 35 17.55 8.26 -15.13
N THR A 36 16.91 7.96 -16.26
CA THR A 36 15.45 7.77 -16.31
C THR A 36 15.00 6.57 -15.48
N THR A 37 15.74 5.46 -15.53
CA THR A 37 15.44 4.27 -14.72
C THR A 37 15.59 4.57 -13.24
N MET A 38 16.66 5.25 -12.81
CA MET A 38 16.86 5.63 -11.41
C MET A 38 15.72 6.50 -10.89
N VAL A 39 15.33 7.53 -11.64
CA VAL A 39 14.24 8.44 -11.24
C VAL A 39 12.91 7.69 -11.17
N SER A 40 12.60 6.87 -12.18
CA SER A 40 11.36 6.09 -12.20
C SER A 40 11.27 5.13 -11.02
N ILE A 41 12.36 4.45 -10.67
CA ILE A 41 12.41 3.55 -9.51
C ILE A 41 12.21 4.35 -8.21
N GLY A 42 12.88 5.49 -8.05
CA GLY A 42 12.74 6.34 -6.87
C GLY A 42 11.30 6.83 -6.67
N GLN A 43 10.67 7.32 -7.73
CA GLN A 43 9.28 7.75 -7.70
C GLN A 43 8.31 6.60 -7.41
N SER A 44 8.54 5.44 -8.02
CA SER A 44 7.69 4.26 -7.80
C SER A 44 7.81 3.73 -6.37
N ALA A 45 9.02 3.65 -5.83
CA ALA A 45 9.24 3.24 -4.45
C ALA A 45 8.55 4.20 -3.47
N GLY A 46 8.66 5.52 -3.71
CA GLY A 46 7.95 6.52 -2.92
C GLY A 46 6.43 6.34 -2.98
N ALA A 47 5.86 6.14 -4.17
CA ALA A 47 4.43 5.93 -4.36
C ALA A 47 3.93 4.63 -3.70
N LEU A 48 4.72 3.54 -3.77
CA LEU A 48 4.39 2.28 -3.11
C LEU A 48 4.33 2.43 -1.59
N VAL A 49 5.32 3.11 -1.01
CA VAL A 49 5.37 3.37 0.44
C VAL A 49 4.19 4.26 0.84
N GLN A 50 3.93 5.32 0.08
CA GLN A 50 2.79 6.21 0.32
C GLN A 50 1.46 5.46 0.25
N GLY A 51 1.24 4.64 -0.78
CA GLY A 51 0.04 3.82 -0.93
C GLY A 51 -0.13 2.79 0.17
N GLN A 52 0.97 2.22 0.71
CA GLN A 52 0.90 1.37 1.89
C GLN A 52 0.39 2.15 3.11
N PHE A 53 0.92 3.36 3.34
CA PHE A 53 0.45 4.21 4.44
C PHE A 53 -1.01 4.66 4.29
N GLU A 54 -1.47 4.91 3.06
CA GLU A 54 -2.87 5.19 2.77
C GLU A 54 -3.75 3.96 3.02
N SER A 55 -3.30 2.75 2.64
CA SER A 55 -4.03 1.50 2.85
C SER A 55 -4.16 1.10 4.33
N PHE A 56 -3.24 1.54 5.19
CA PHE A 56 -3.38 1.39 6.64
C PHE A 56 -4.48 2.29 7.22
N GLY A 57 -5.01 3.22 6.43
CA GLY A 57 -5.94 4.25 6.86
C GLY A 57 -5.19 5.26 7.71
N THR A 58 -4.77 6.37 7.09
CA THR A 58 -3.99 7.42 7.77
C THR A 58 -4.73 8.03 8.98
N ASN A 59 -6.03 7.72 9.14
CA ASN A 59 -6.91 8.17 10.21
C ASN A 59 -7.59 7.02 11.00
N VAL A 60 -6.98 5.82 11.08
CA VAL A 60 -7.55 4.69 11.83
C VAL A 60 -6.86 4.52 13.18
N ILE A 61 -7.64 4.51 14.25
CA ILE A 61 -7.15 4.23 15.61
C ILE A 61 -7.71 2.86 16.04
N VAL A 62 -6.81 1.95 16.43
CA VAL A 62 -7.19 0.64 16.97
C VAL A 62 -6.98 0.64 18.48
N VAL A 63 -8.06 0.47 19.24
CA VAL A 63 -8.03 0.44 20.70
C VAL A 63 -8.08 -1.01 21.17
N PHE A 64 -7.08 -1.41 21.96
CA PHE A 64 -7.02 -2.74 22.56
C PHE A 64 -7.26 -2.66 24.08
N PRO A 65 -7.93 -3.65 24.69
CA PRO A 65 -8.08 -3.69 26.13
C PRO A 65 -6.72 -3.86 26.80
N GLY A 66 -6.52 -3.17 27.92
CA GLY A 66 -5.28 -3.26 28.68
C GLY A 66 -5.06 -4.66 29.27
N SER A 67 -3.86 -5.23 29.09
CA SER A 67 -3.48 -6.48 29.74
C SER A 67 -2.80 -6.19 31.09
N ARG A 68 -3.47 -6.49 32.21
CA ARG A 68 -2.88 -6.33 33.56
C ARG A 68 -2.04 -7.55 33.93
N LYS A 69 -0.72 -7.40 34.05
CA LYS A 69 0.15 -8.44 34.63
C LYS A 69 0.17 -8.28 36.15
N ARG A 70 -0.22 -9.31 36.90
CA ARG A 70 -0.08 -9.36 38.36
C ARG A 70 0.59 -10.68 38.75
N GLY A 71 1.76 -10.60 39.39
CA GLY A 71 2.45 -11.77 39.94
C GLY A 71 2.95 -12.82 38.94
N GLY A 72 3.38 -12.41 37.74
CA GLY A 72 3.97 -13.33 36.74
C GLY A 72 2.96 -14.15 35.94
N VAL A 73 1.68 -14.18 36.34
CA VAL A 73 0.60 -14.80 35.57
C VAL A 73 -0.02 -13.74 34.64
N ARG A 74 -0.09 -14.05 33.34
CA ARG A 74 -0.92 -13.30 32.39
C ARG A 74 -2.37 -13.68 32.67
N GLN A 75 -3.02 -12.94 33.56
CA GLN A 75 -4.47 -13.05 33.69
C GLN A 75 -5.08 -12.41 32.45
N SER A 76 -5.79 -13.20 31.65
CA SER A 76 -6.56 -12.69 30.51
C SER A 76 -7.38 -11.51 31.01
N GLY A 77 -7.08 -10.32 30.49
CA GLY A 77 -7.63 -9.07 30.99
C GLY A 77 -9.15 -9.16 30.96
N MET A 78 -9.78 -8.81 32.08
CA MET A 78 -11.22 -8.59 32.14
C MET A 78 -11.58 -7.68 30.94
N PRO A 79 -12.55 -8.03 30.08
CA PRO A 79 -12.87 -7.23 28.92
C PRO A 79 -13.39 -5.87 29.39
N SER A 80 -12.53 -4.85 29.31
CA SER A 80 -12.86 -3.48 29.68
C SER A 80 -13.49 -2.69 28.54
N LEU A 81 -13.40 -3.23 27.32
CA LEU A 81 -14.03 -2.70 26.11
C LEU A 81 -15.32 -3.47 25.86
N THR A 82 -16.40 -2.73 25.72
CA THR A 82 -17.75 -3.22 25.45
C THR A 82 -18.28 -2.58 24.17
N SER A 83 -19.37 -3.15 23.62
CA SER A 83 -20.01 -2.57 22.44
C SER A 83 -20.55 -1.16 22.70
N ARG A 84 -20.96 -0.87 23.95
CA ARG A 84 -21.45 0.46 24.35
C ARG A 84 -20.40 1.54 24.21
N ASP A 85 -19.12 1.22 24.37
CA ASP A 85 -18.04 2.19 24.20
C ASP A 85 -17.94 2.62 22.73
N VAL A 86 -18.27 1.75 21.78
CA VAL A 86 -18.30 2.09 20.35
C VAL A 86 -19.48 3.01 20.03
N ASP A 87 -20.65 2.74 20.62
CA ASP A 87 -21.84 3.58 20.46
C ASP A 87 -21.58 4.97 21.04
N ALA A 88 -21.01 5.05 22.24
CA ALA A 88 -20.63 6.32 22.88
C ALA A 88 -19.60 7.11 22.06
N ILE A 89 -18.60 6.45 21.46
CA ILE A 89 -17.61 7.12 20.59
C ILE A 89 -18.30 7.70 19.34
N ASN A 90 -19.25 6.99 18.75
CA ASN A 90 -19.98 7.48 17.57
C ASN A 90 -20.90 8.67 17.91
N GLU A 91 -21.43 8.75 19.13
CA GLU A 91 -22.34 9.81 19.56
C GLU A 91 -21.63 11.04 20.16
N GLU A 92 -20.57 10.84 20.94
CA GLU A 92 -19.91 11.91 21.71
C GLU A 92 -18.69 12.52 20.99
N CYS A 93 -18.11 11.84 20.00
CA CYS A 93 -16.90 12.31 19.32
C CYS A 93 -17.17 12.81 17.89
N ASP A 94 -17.46 14.11 17.74
CA ASP A 94 -17.73 14.74 16.42
C ASP A 94 -16.59 14.59 15.39
N ASN A 95 -15.34 14.42 15.85
CA ASN A 95 -14.17 14.26 14.99
C ASN A 95 -13.95 12.83 14.49
N VAL A 96 -14.74 11.86 14.96
CA VAL A 96 -14.64 10.45 14.56
C VAL A 96 -15.71 10.18 13.51
N LEU A 97 -15.29 9.92 12.27
CA LEU A 97 -16.22 9.64 11.17
C LEU A 97 -17.08 8.39 11.40
N ALA A 98 -16.46 7.34 11.95
CA ALA A 98 -17.12 6.10 12.31
C ALA A 98 -16.24 5.31 13.29
N ALA A 99 -16.89 4.55 14.17
CA ALA A 99 -16.27 3.57 15.04
C ALA A 99 -16.97 2.21 14.87
N SER A 100 -16.21 1.13 15.00
CA SER A 100 -16.73 -0.24 14.92
C SER A 100 -16.09 -1.12 15.98
N ALA A 101 -16.91 -1.96 16.61
CA ALA A 101 -16.40 -3.06 17.42
C ALA A 101 -15.68 -4.08 16.52
N LEU A 102 -14.65 -4.70 17.08
CA LEU A 102 -13.86 -5.72 16.39
C LEU A 102 -13.60 -6.87 17.36
N VAL A 103 -14.12 -8.05 17.04
CA VAL A 103 -14.01 -9.26 17.85
C VAL A 103 -13.34 -10.35 17.02
N ARG A 104 -12.21 -10.88 17.49
CA ARG A 104 -11.57 -12.02 16.82
C ARG A 104 -12.34 -13.29 17.16
N GLY A 105 -12.87 -13.96 16.14
CA GLY A 105 -13.40 -15.30 16.24
C GLY A 105 -12.41 -16.32 15.70
N ASN A 106 -12.69 -17.59 15.97
CA ASN A 106 -12.07 -18.73 15.31
C ASN A 106 -13.17 -19.75 15.01
N GLY A 107 -13.10 -20.38 13.85
CA GLY A 107 -14.12 -21.35 13.45
C GLY A 107 -13.78 -21.98 12.12
N GLN A 108 -14.27 -23.21 11.90
CA GLN A 108 -14.14 -23.89 10.63
C GLN A 108 -15.35 -23.55 9.76
N LEU A 109 -15.09 -23.11 8.53
CA LEU A 109 -16.10 -22.87 7.52
C LEU A 109 -16.32 -24.17 6.74
N ILE A 110 -17.59 -24.56 6.61
CA ILE A 110 -18.00 -25.74 5.83
C ILE A 110 -18.94 -25.25 4.74
N TYR A 111 -18.60 -25.53 3.49
CA TYR A 111 -19.45 -25.26 2.33
C TYR A 111 -19.50 -26.49 1.44
N GLY A 112 -20.65 -27.16 1.40
CA GLY A 112 -20.83 -28.43 0.68
C GLY A 112 -19.86 -29.50 1.20
N ASN A 113 -19.00 -30.01 0.31
CA ASN A 113 -17.99 -31.02 0.63
C ASN A 113 -16.60 -30.44 0.91
N LEU A 114 -16.49 -29.11 1.06
CA LEU A 114 -15.25 -28.41 1.37
C LEU A 114 -15.26 -27.96 2.83
N ASN A 115 -14.13 -28.20 3.50
CA ASN A 115 -13.87 -27.69 4.82
C ASN A 115 -12.63 -26.78 4.77
N TRP A 116 -12.73 -25.62 5.40
CA TRP A 116 -11.64 -24.65 5.41
C TRP A 116 -11.63 -23.92 6.74
N SER A 117 -10.45 -23.78 7.33
CA SER A 117 -10.27 -22.96 8.53
C SER A 117 -9.56 -21.67 8.12
N PRO A 118 -10.23 -20.52 8.14
CA PRO A 118 -9.59 -19.24 7.85
C PRO A 118 -8.58 -18.87 8.94
N ASP A 119 -7.48 -18.23 8.54
CA ASP A 119 -6.46 -17.70 9.47
C ASP A 119 -6.99 -16.52 10.29
N GLU A 120 -7.95 -15.76 9.73
CA GLU A 120 -8.62 -14.66 10.40
C GLU A 120 -10.13 -14.73 10.24
N LEU A 121 -10.84 -14.67 11.36
CA LEU A 121 -12.29 -14.50 11.42
C LEU A 121 -12.57 -13.32 12.35
N TRP A 122 -13.24 -12.30 11.84
CA TRP A 122 -13.54 -11.08 12.58
C TRP A 122 -15.06 -10.84 12.62
N GLY A 123 -15.60 -10.69 13.82
CA GLY A 123 -16.90 -10.05 14.04
C GLY A 123 -16.74 -8.55 14.03
N VAL A 124 -17.47 -7.86 13.15
CA VAL A 124 -17.37 -6.42 12.92
C VAL A 124 -18.74 -5.76 12.99
N GLY A 125 -18.77 -4.47 13.36
CA GLY A 125 -19.97 -3.64 13.30
C GLY A 125 -20.19 -3.03 11.91
N PRO A 126 -21.34 -2.36 11.70
CA PRO A 126 -21.71 -1.78 10.41
C PRO A 126 -20.74 -0.68 9.93
N GLY A 127 -20.13 0.06 10.86
CA GLY A 127 -19.16 1.12 10.53
C GLY A 127 -17.79 0.61 10.07
N TYR A 128 -17.51 -0.69 10.16
CA TYR A 128 -16.18 -1.23 9.85
C TYR A 128 -15.73 -0.97 8.42
N LEU A 129 -16.65 -1.09 7.46
CA LEU A 129 -16.37 -0.85 6.05
C LEU A 129 -15.94 0.59 5.79
N THR A 130 -16.61 1.54 6.45
CA THR A 130 -16.28 2.97 6.39
C THR A 130 -14.93 3.24 7.05
N VAL A 131 -14.67 2.66 8.23
CA VAL A 131 -13.40 2.85 8.96
C VAL A 131 -12.20 2.28 8.19
N ARG A 132 -12.36 1.12 7.55
CA ARG A 132 -11.30 0.46 6.77
C ARG A 132 -11.24 0.90 5.31
N SER A 133 -12.08 1.86 4.90
CA SER A 133 -12.24 2.29 3.50
C SER A 133 -12.32 1.08 2.55
N TRP A 134 -13.04 0.04 2.97
CA TRP A 134 -13.08 -1.22 2.23
C TRP A 134 -14.09 -1.08 1.10
N GLU A 135 -13.61 -0.93 -0.13
CA GLU A 135 -14.45 -0.96 -1.32
C GLU A 135 -14.99 -2.39 -1.51
N ILE A 136 -16.30 -2.53 -1.38
CA ILE A 136 -17.01 -3.73 -1.80
C ILE A 136 -17.19 -3.61 -3.32
N ALA A 137 -16.44 -4.43 -4.07
CA ALA A 137 -16.56 -4.54 -5.52
C ALA A 137 -17.84 -5.26 -5.95
#